data_AF-A0AAU4WA00-F1
#
_entry.id   AF-A0AAU4WA00-F1
#
_cell.length_a   1.000
_cell.length_b   1.000
_cell.length_c   1.000
_cell.angle_alpha   90.00
_cell.angle_beta   90.00
_cell.angle_gamma   90.00
#
_symmetry.space_group_name_H-M   'P 1'
#
loop_
_entity.id
_entity.type
_entity.pdbx_description
1 polymer ?
#
loop_
_entity_poly.entity_id
_entity_poly.type
_entity_poly.pdbx_seq_one_letter_code
_entity_poly.pdbx_strand_id
1 'polypeptide(L)'
;MSKRVLTTESGAPVADNQNSATAGVGGPLLLQDQHLLEKLARFNRERIPERVVHARGSGAYGYFEVTDDVTGFTHADFLSTVGKRTETFIRFSTVADNLGGADAVRDPRGFALKFYTEEGNYDLVGNNTPVFFIKDPIKFPDFIHSQKRDPFTGKQEADNVWDFWAHAPEATHQITWLMGDRGIPASYRHMNGYGSHTYQWTNAEGEAFFVKYHFKTNQGIRSLSGEQAAEIAGKDPNSHQTDLLQAIERGVNPSWTLYVQLMPVAEADDYRFNPFDLTKVWPHKDYPLQRVGRLVLDRNPDNVFAEVEQAAFSPNNFVPGIGPSPDKMLQGRLFAYADAHRYRLGVNHTQLAVNAPKAANADNYGRDGLMASNAYGRDRKNYEPNSYDGPAETGRPLSAPLAVAGYTGTHEAPTHTKDDDFFQAGELFRLMSEDEKSRLIANIAGGLSQVSRDDVIEKNLAHFHAADAEYGKRVEEAVRALRED
;
A
#
# COMPACT_ATOMS: atom_id res chain seq x y z
N MET A 1 -38.80 19.67 2.43
CA MET A 1 -37.59 20.51 2.50
C MET A 1 -37.62 21.47 1.31
N SER A 2 -37.28 22.75 1.50
CA SER A 2 -37.15 23.69 0.37
C SER A 2 -36.00 23.27 -0.55
N LYS A 3 -36.13 23.50 -1.86
CA LYS A 3 -35.03 23.25 -2.81
C LYS A 3 -33.83 24.13 -2.44
N ARG A 4 -32.63 23.55 -2.39
CA ARG A 4 -31.38 24.31 -2.21
C ARG A 4 -31.13 25.19 -3.44
N VAL A 5 -30.62 26.40 -3.22
CA VAL A 5 -30.29 27.36 -4.28
C VAL A 5 -28.93 26.99 -4.89
N LEU A 6 -28.86 26.91 -6.22
CA LEU A 6 -27.59 26.76 -6.94
C LEU A 6 -26.84 28.10 -6.92
N THR A 7 -25.54 28.06 -6.62
CA THR A 7 -24.69 29.27 -6.58
C THR A 7 -23.42 29.10 -7.41
N THR A 8 -22.81 30.22 -7.77
CA THR A 8 -21.41 30.29 -8.22
C THR A 8 -20.45 29.98 -7.07
N GLU A 9 -19.16 29.82 -7.36
CA GLU A 9 -18.09 29.63 -6.38
C GLU A 9 -17.93 30.84 -5.44
N SER A 10 -18.29 32.04 -5.91
CA SER A 10 -18.37 33.26 -5.08
C SER A 10 -19.67 33.39 -4.27
N GLY A 11 -20.58 32.41 -4.36
CA GLY A 11 -21.83 32.37 -3.60
C GLY A 11 -23.00 33.15 -4.21
N ALA A 12 -22.89 33.64 -5.46
CA ALA A 12 -23.98 34.34 -6.13
C ALA A 12 -25.05 33.34 -6.63
N PRO A 13 -26.36 33.60 -6.47
CA PRO A 13 -27.40 32.71 -6.97
C PRO A 13 -27.37 32.57 -8.50
N VAL A 14 -27.51 31.34 -9.00
CA VAL A 14 -27.58 31.03 -10.43
C VAL A 14 -29.04 31.05 -10.89
N ALA A 15 -29.36 31.94 -11.82
CA ALA A 15 -30.72 32.11 -12.34
C ALA A 15 -31.14 31.00 -13.31
N ASP A 16 -30.25 30.60 -14.23
CA ASP A 16 -30.49 29.54 -15.23
C ASP A 16 -29.24 28.66 -15.36
N ASN A 17 -29.45 27.35 -15.45
CA ASN A 17 -28.40 26.33 -15.67
C ASN A 17 -28.78 25.36 -16.80
N GLN A 18 -29.79 25.72 -17.59
CA GLN A 18 -30.27 24.99 -18.76
C GLN A 18 -29.89 25.71 -20.06
N ASN A 19 -29.79 27.04 -20.04
CA ASN A 19 -29.46 27.86 -21.22
C ASN A 19 -28.27 28.79 -20.94
N SER A 20 -27.40 28.94 -21.93
CA SER A 20 -26.33 29.95 -21.91
C SER A 20 -26.84 31.30 -22.42
N ALA A 21 -26.15 32.38 -22.07
CA ALA A 21 -26.45 33.71 -22.60
C ALA A 21 -26.05 33.84 -24.08
N THR A 22 -26.99 34.23 -24.94
CA THR A 22 -26.79 34.43 -26.38
C THR A 22 -27.30 35.80 -26.85
N ALA A 23 -26.80 36.26 -28.00
CA ALA A 23 -27.34 37.43 -28.70
C ALA A 23 -28.67 37.12 -29.42
N GLY A 24 -29.72 36.84 -28.64
CA GLY A 24 -31.04 36.42 -29.15
C GLY A 24 -31.15 34.91 -29.39
N VAL A 25 -32.37 34.44 -29.64
CA VAL A 25 -32.65 33.02 -29.94
C VAL A 25 -31.98 32.65 -31.26
N GLY A 26 -31.04 31.70 -31.23
CA GLY A 26 -30.24 31.29 -32.40
C GLY A 26 -29.00 32.14 -32.67
N GLY A 27 -28.72 33.16 -31.84
CA GLY A 27 -27.51 33.98 -31.93
C GLY A 27 -26.28 33.35 -31.26
N PRO A 28 -25.09 33.95 -31.45
CA PRO A 28 -23.85 33.47 -30.83
C PRO A 28 -23.86 33.63 -29.31
N LEU A 29 -23.03 32.83 -28.64
CA LEU A 29 -22.82 32.85 -27.20
C LEU A 29 -22.04 34.08 -26.74
N LEU A 30 -22.33 34.57 -25.53
CA LEU A 30 -21.71 35.76 -24.96
C LEU A 30 -20.67 35.42 -23.90
N LEU A 31 -19.50 36.08 -23.94
CA LEU A 31 -18.44 35.91 -22.94
C LEU A 31 -18.85 36.38 -21.53
N GLN A 32 -19.87 37.22 -21.41
CA GLN A 32 -20.37 37.72 -20.12
C GLN A 32 -21.16 36.68 -19.31
N ASP A 33 -21.39 35.47 -19.84
CA ASP A 33 -22.01 34.37 -19.12
C ASP A 33 -21.07 33.81 -18.03
N GLN A 34 -21.07 34.47 -16.87
CA GLN A 34 -20.20 34.15 -15.75
C GLN A 34 -20.32 32.68 -15.31
N HIS A 35 -21.57 32.18 -15.18
CA HIS A 35 -21.82 30.82 -14.69
C HIS A 35 -21.32 29.77 -15.67
N LEU A 36 -21.55 29.95 -16.98
CA LEU A 36 -21.00 29.06 -18.00
C LEU A 36 -19.48 28.97 -17.92
N LEU A 37 -18.80 30.12 -17.91
CA LEU A 37 -17.34 30.16 -17.90
C LEU A 37 -16.76 29.52 -16.64
N GLU A 38 -17.29 29.86 -15.47
CA GLU A 38 -16.87 29.31 -14.18
C GLU A 38 -17.08 27.78 -14.13
N LYS A 39 -18.28 27.31 -14.48
CA LYS A 39 -18.64 25.89 -14.47
C LYS A 39 -17.75 25.06 -15.40
N LEU A 40 -17.51 25.52 -16.62
CA LEU A 40 -16.63 24.81 -17.58
C LEU A 40 -15.17 24.85 -17.13
N ALA A 41 -14.70 25.98 -16.58
CA ALA A 41 -13.34 26.10 -16.08
C ALA A 41 -13.07 25.16 -14.90
N ARG A 42 -14.04 25.00 -13.99
CA ARG A 42 -13.97 24.07 -12.87
C ARG A 42 -14.00 22.61 -13.34
N PHE A 43 -14.92 22.27 -14.25
CA PHE A 43 -15.02 20.93 -14.84
C PHE A 43 -13.69 20.48 -15.48
N ASN A 44 -13.04 21.36 -16.24
CA ASN A 44 -11.76 21.08 -16.88
C ASN A 44 -10.60 20.80 -15.90
N ARG A 45 -10.80 21.02 -14.59
CA ARG A 45 -9.77 20.88 -13.54
C ARG A 45 -10.17 19.89 -12.44
N GLU A 46 -11.15 19.04 -12.68
CA GLU A 46 -11.57 18.02 -11.70
C GLU A 46 -10.55 16.90 -11.50
N ARG A 47 -9.72 16.61 -12.51
CA ARG A 47 -8.75 15.50 -12.47
C ARG A 47 -7.42 15.97 -11.90
N ILE A 48 -6.85 15.15 -11.02
CA ILE A 48 -5.49 15.23 -10.53
C ILE A 48 -4.71 14.00 -11.05
N PRO A 49 -3.37 13.99 -10.99
CA PRO A 49 -2.62 12.78 -11.29
C PRO A 49 -3.10 11.61 -10.41
N GLU A 50 -3.31 10.44 -11.01
CA GLU A 50 -3.51 9.22 -10.22
C GLU A 50 -2.21 8.83 -9.50
N ARG A 51 -2.28 7.85 -8.59
CA ARG A 51 -1.06 7.30 -7.98
C ARG A 51 -0.26 6.54 -9.04
N VAL A 52 1.06 6.74 -9.07
CA VAL A 52 1.96 6.04 -10.02
C VAL A 52 1.86 4.51 -9.91
N VAL A 53 1.59 4.01 -8.70
CA VAL A 53 1.26 2.62 -8.39
C VAL A 53 0.04 2.60 -7.48
N HIS A 54 -0.72 1.50 -7.49
CA HIS A 54 -1.93 1.37 -6.68
C HIS A 54 -3.01 2.41 -6.98
N ALA A 55 -3.15 2.82 -8.26
CA ALA A 55 -4.12 3.82 -8.70
C ALA A 55 -5.56 3.36 -8.43
N ARG A 56 -5.89 2.11 -8.79
CA ARG A 56 -7.21 1.51 -8.56
C ARG A 56 -7.37 1.05 -7.11
N GLY A 57 -8.35 1.58 -6.38
CA GLY A 57 -8.54 1.22 -4.98
C GLY A 57 -9.81 1.75 -4.31
N SER A 58 -10.05 1.25 -3.11
CA SER A 58 -11.25 1.46 -2.29
C SER A 58 -10.85 1.81 -0.87
N GLY A 59 -11.59 2.72 -0.23
CA GLY A 59 -11.29 3.16 1.13
C GLY A 59 -12.48 3.06 2.07
N ALA A 60 -12.19 2.90 3.36
CA ALA A 60 -13.17 2.90 4.42
C ALA A 60 -12.53 3.41 5.73
N TYR A 61 -13.38 3.94 6.61
CA TYR A 61 -12.99 4.28 7.97
C TYR A 61 -13.36 3.17 8.94
N GLY A 62 -12.77 3.25 10.12
CA GLY A 62 -12.96 2.28 11.17
C GLY A 62 -12.24 2.66 12.44
N TYR A 63 -11.97 1.67 13.27
CA TYR A 63 -11.13 1.82 14.45
C TYR A 63 -10.24 0.60 14.65
N PHE A 64 -9.10 0.84 15.30
CA PHE A 64 -8.27 -0.19 15.88
C PHE A 64 -8.52 -0.24 17.39
N GLU A 65 -8.72 -1.44 17.93
CA GLU A 65 -8.93 -1.68 19.37
C GLU A 65 -7.84 -2.61 19.90
N VAL A 66 -7.11 -2.18 20.92
CA VAL A 66 -6.10 -3.01 21.59
C VAL A 66 -6.79 -4.14 22.35
N THR A 67 -6.35 -5.38 22.18
CA THR A 67 -6.93 -6.55 22.86
C THR A 67 -5.98 -7.22 23.84
N ASP A 68 -4.67 -7.01 23.68
CA ASP A 68 -3.63 -7.63 24.48
C ASP A 68 -2.56 -6.58 24.80
N ASP A 69 -1.96 -6.71 25.99
CA ASP A 69 -0.93 -5.79 26.44
C ASP A 69 0.39 -6.06 25.71
N VAL A 70 0.91 -5.02 25.06
CA VAL A 70 2.19 -5.03 24.33
C VAL A 70 3.16 -3.96 24.83
N THR A 71 2.86 -3.33 25.97
CA THR A 71 3.64 -2.20 26.52
C THR A 71 5.07 -2.58 26.88
N GLY A 72 5.33 -3.87 27.16
CA GLY A 72 6.68 -4.41 27.33
C GLY A 72 7.56 -4.35 26.08
N PHE A 73 6.99 -4.10 24.89
CA PHE A 73 7.72 -4.05 23.62
C PHE A 73 7.68 -2.67 22.95
N THR A 74 6.63 -1.88 23.18
CA THR A 74 6.47 -0.55 22.59
C THR A 74 5.80 0.43 23.54
N HIS A 75 6.26 1.68 23.56
CA HIS A 75 5.60 2.77 24.28
C HIS A 75 4.67 3.62 23.39
N ALA A 76 4.29 3.13 22.19
CA ALA A 76 3.38 3.85 21.32
C ALA A 76 2.00 4.04 21.98
N ASP A 77 1.56 5.29 22.11
CA ASP A 77 0.41 5.63 22.96
C ASP A 77 -0.90 4.97 22.49
N PHE A 78 -1.11 4.77 21.19
CA PHE A 78 -2.31 4.10 20.69
C PHE A 78 -2.39 2.60 21.05
N LEU A 79 -1.29 2.02 21.55
CA LEU A 79 -1.17 0.64 22.02
C LEU A 79 -1.09 0.52 23.55
N SER A 80 -1.15 1.64 24.28
CA SER A 80 -0.78 1.73 25.70
C SER A 80 -1.76 1.07 26.68
N THR A 81 -2.98 0.73 26.25
CA THR A 81 -4.01 0.18 27.15
C THR A 81 -4.96 -0.74 26.40
N VAL A 82 -5.19 -1.94 26.95
CA VAL A 82 -6.21 -2.87 26.44
C VAL A 82 -7.59 -2.21 26.46
N GLY A 83 -8.30 -2.28 25.33
CA GLY A 83 -9.59 -1.63 25.10
C GLY A 83 -9.50 -0.21 24.56
N LYS A 84 -8.30 0.41 24.49
CA LYS A 84 -8.12 1.71 23.83
C LYS A 84 -8.50 1.58 22.35
N ARG A 85 -9.25 2.56 21.85
CA ARG A 85 -9.68 2.65 20.45
C ARG A 85 -9.08 3.87 19.78
N THR A 86 -8.58 3.65 18.57
CA THR A 86 -7.98 4.69 17.73
C THR A 86 -8.70 4.71 16.40
N GLU A 87 -9.16 5.88 15.95
CA GLU A 87 -9.78 6.02 14.63
C GLU A 87 -8.76 5.63 13.55
N THR A 88 -9.24 4.95 12.51
CA THR A 88 -8.42 4.55 11.37
C THR A 88 -9.08 4.90 10.04
N PHE A 89 -8.24 5.08 9.03
CA PHE A 89 -8.64 5.06 7.63
C PHE A 89 -7.78 4.06 6.87
N ILE A 90 -8.42 3.17 6.11
CA ILE A 90 -7.73 2.20 5.27
C ILE A 90 -8.02 2.46 3.80
N ARG A 91 -7.02 2.21 2.96
CA ARG A 91 -7.19 2.09 1.51
C ARG A 91 -6.63 0.76 1.02
N PHE A 92 -7.50 -0.01 0.36
CA PHE A 92 -7.14 -1.18 -0.43
C PHE A 92 -6.94 -0.81 -1.89
N SER A 93 -6.18 -1.61 -2.62
CA SER A 93 -5.92 -1.34 -4.04
C SER A 93 -5.32 -2.53 -4.77
N THR A 94 -5.38 -2.57 -6.10
CA THR A 94 -4.42 -3.33 -6.93
C THR A 94 -3.08 -2.57 -6.98
N VAL A 95 -2.12 -2.95 -7.84
CA VAL A 95 -0.79 -2.32 -7.95
C VAL A 95 -0.55 -1.73 -9.35
N ALA A 96 -0.59 -2.57 -10.39
CA ALA A 96 -0.03 -2.23 -11.70
C ALA A 96 -0.98 -1.39 -12.55
N ASP A 97 -2.28 -1.67 -12.47
CA ASP A 97 -3.28 -1.00 -13.30
C ASP A 97 -3.54 0.46 -12.93
N ASN A 98 -4.04 1.20 -13.93
CA ASN A 98 -4.45 2.60 -13.80
C ASN A 98 -5.83 2.70 -13.09
N LEU A 99 -6.31 3.90 -12.77
CA LEU A 99 -7.58 4.11 -12.05
C LEU A 99 -8.80 3.43 -12.70
N GLY A 100 -8.78 3.29 -14.03
CA GLY A 100 -9.82 2.61 -14.82
C GLY A 100 -9.70 1.09 -14.94
N GLY A 101 -8.70 0.46 -14.32
CA GLY A 101 -8.52 -1.00 -14.32
C GLY A 101 -9.61 -1.74 -13.52
N ALA A 102 -9.60 -3.07 -13.61
CA ALA A 102 -10.56 -3.91 -12.89
C ALA A 102 -10.01 -4.35 -11.51
N ASP A 103 -10.91 -4.51 -10.53
CA ASP A 103 -10.53 -4.94 -9.18
C ASP A 103 -10.11 -6.43 -9.13
N ALA A 104 -10.77 -7.28 -9.91
CA ALA A 104 -10.60 -8.73 -9.90
C ALA A 104 -9.53 -9.17 -10.92
N VAL A 105 -8.28 -8.79 -10.70
CA VAL A 105 -7.12 -9.18 -11.52
C VAL A 105 -6.02 -9.83 -10.68
N ARG A 106 -5.11 -10.59 -11.31
CA ARG A 106 -3.94 -11.16 -10.63
C ARG A 106 -2.92 -10.06 -10.36
N ASP A 107 -2.78 -9.69 -9.09
CA ASP A 107 -1.91 -8.59 -8.65
C ASP A 107 -1.73 -8.67 -7.12
N PRO A 108 -0.65 -8.19 -6.50
CA PRO A 108 -0.69 -7.92 -5.07
C PRO A 108 -1.82 -6.92 -4.76
N ARG A 109 -2.27 -6.89 -3.51
CA ARG A 109 -3.23 -5.89 -3.04
C ARG A 109 -2.60 -4.98 -1.99
N GLY A 110 -2.77 -3.68 -2.16
CA GLY A 110 -2.43 -2.69 -1.14
C GLY A 110 -3.31 -2.86 0.10
N PHE A 111 -2.71 -2.68 1.27
CA PHE A 111 -3.35 -2.67 2.59
C PHE A 111 -2.76 -1.49 3.36
N ALA A 112 -3.13 -0.26 2.98
CA ALA A 112 -2.55 0.96 3.54
C ALA A 112 -3.43 1.50 4.66
N LEU A 113 -2.91 1.51 5.89
CA LEU A 113 -3.66 1.87 7.10
C LEU A 113 -3.07 3.12 7.75
N LYS A 114 -3.94 4.09 8.04
CA LYS A 114 -3.63 5.30 8.82
C LYS A 114 -4.32 5.18 10.18
N PHE A 115 -3.58 5.40 11.24
CA PHE A 115 -4.07 5.53 12.60
C PHE A 115 -4.01 7.00 12.99
N TYR A 116 -5.13 7.59 13.41
CA TYR A 116 -5.18 8.95 13.92
C TYR A 116 -4.90 8.94 15.42
N THR A 117 -3.62 8.86 15.81
CA THR A 117 -3.21 8.74 17.21
C THR A 117 -3.07 10.11 17.89
N GLU A 118 -3.07 10.11 19.22
CA GLU A 118 -2.86 11.30 20.05
C GLU A 118 -1.44 11.88 19.94
N GLU A 119 -0.48 11.10 19.42
CA GLU A 119 0.90 11.54 19.15
C GLU A 119 1.16 11.77 17.65
N GLY A 120 0.10 11.89 16.83
CA GLY A 120 0.16 12.13 15.39
C GLY A 120 -0.37 10.98 14.55
N ASN A 121 -0.35 11.13 13.23
CA ASN A 121 -0.76 10.05 12.34
C ASN A 121 0.35 8.99 12.25
N TYR A 122 0.01 7.72 12.49
CA TYR A 122 0.86 6.59 12.15
C TYR A 122 0.36 5.94 10.86
N ASP A 123 1.22 5.77 9.85
CA ASP A 123 0.86 5.10 8.61
C ASP A 123 1.62 3.78 8.45
N LEU A 124 0.88 2.66 8.49
CA LEU A 124 1.38 1.34 8.14
C LEU A 124 0.95 0.99 6.72
N VAL A 125 1.86 1.19 5.77
CA VAL A 125 1.56 1.07 4.33
C VAL A 125 1.92 -0.33 3.84
N GLY A 126 1.02 -1.28 4.13
CA GLY A 126 1.21 -2.69 3.87
C GLY A 126 0.68 -3.21 2.53
N ASN A 127 0.80 -4.52 2.34
CA ASN A 127 0.24 -5.29 1.24
C ASN A 127 -0.48 -6.55 1.75
N ASN A 128 -1.17 -7.28 0.88
CA ASN A 128 -1.76 -8.59 1.18
C ASN A 128 -0.75 -9.77 1.14
N THR A 129 0.54 -9.47 1.04
CA THR A 129 1.65 -10.43 1.04
C THR A 129 2.70 -10.03 2.09
N PRO A 130 3.32 -11.00 2.79
CA PRO A 130 4.38 -10.72 3.75
C PRO A 130 5.73 -10.38 3.12
N VAL A 131 5.90 -10.56 1.80
CA VAL A 131 7.15 -10.32 1.06
C VAL A 131 6.92 -9.46 -0.17
N PHE A 132 8.00 -9.09 -0.87
CA PHE A 132 7.94 -8.36 -2.13
C PHE A 132 8.90 -8.96 -3.17
N PHE A 133 8.84 -8.47 -4.42
CA PHE A 133 9.61 -9.01 -5.55
C PHE A 133 11.09 -8.64 -5.53
N ILE A 134 11.47 -7.57 -4.82
CA ILE A 134 12.82 -7.02 -4.81
C ILE A 134 13.20 -6.61 -3.39
N LYS A 135 14.51 -6.60 -3.13
CA LYS A 135 15.12 -6.27 -1.84
C LYS A 135 15.96 -4.98 -1.82
N ASP A 136 15.98 -4.25 -2.94
CA ASP A 136 16.67 -2.95 -3.05
C ASP A 136 15.79 -1.95 -3.82
N PRO A 137 15.53 -0.74 -3.26
CA PRO A 137 14.56 0.21 -3.82
C PRO A 137 15.00 0.78 -5.17
N ILE A 138 16.29 0.71 -5.52
CA ILE A 138 16.75 1.21 -6.82
C ILE A 138 16.10 0.48 -8.00
N LYS A 139 15.74 -0.81 -7.82
CA LYS A 139 15.04 -1.63 -8.82
C LYS A 139 13.54 -1.33 -8.91
N PHE A 140 12.97 -0.53 -8.00
CA PHE A 140 11.52 -0.34 -7.92
C PHE A 140 10.92 0.32 -9.17
N PRO A 141 11.49 1.40 -9.72
CA PRO A 141 10.98 1.97 -10.98
C PRO A 141 11.04 0.97 -12.14
N ASP A 142 12.14 0.23 -12.30
CA ASP A 142 12.30 -0.77 -13.36
C ASP A 142 11.30 -1.92 -13.21
N PHE A 143 11.13 -2.42 -11.97
CA PHE A 143 10.10 -3.41 -11.65
C PHE A 143 8.72 -2.88 -12.05
N ILE A 144 8.33 -1.69 -11.62
CA ILE A 144 7.02 -1.13 -11.94
C ILE A 144 6.83 -0.90 -13.44
N HIS A 145 7.87 -0.48 -14.17
CA HIS A 145 7.82 -0.39 -15.64
C HIS A 145 7.58 -1.76 -16.27
N SER A 146 8.27 -2.81 -15.83
CA SER A 146 8.09 -4.17 -16.34
C SER A 146 6.68 -4.70 -16.16
N GLN A 147 5.99 -4.30 -15.08
CA GLN A 147 4.63 -4.73 -14.76
C GLN A 147 3.55 -3.84 -15.40
N LYS A 148 3.91 -2.73 -16.03
CA LYS A 148 2.96 -1.78 -16.63
C LYS A 148 2.97 -1.88 -18.16
N ARG A 149 2.28 -0.93 -18.79
CA ARG A 149 2.17 -0.84 -20.24
C ARG A 149 3.54 -0.58 -20.86
N ASP A 150 3.90 -1.40 -21.85
CA ASP A 150 5.02 -1.15 -22.74
C ASP A 150 4.85 0.22 -23.44
N PRO A 151 5.91 1.02 -23.56
CA PRO A 151 5.81 2.37 -24.12
C PRO A 151 5.46 2.41 -25.62
N PHE A 152 5.71 1.33 -26.37
CA PHE A 152 5.38 1.26 -27.79
C PHE A 152 3.98 0.66 -28.01
N THR A 153 3.69 -0.50 -27.41
CA THR A 153 2.42 -1.21 -27.64
C THR A 153 1.27 -0.63 -26.82
N GLY A 154 1.57 0.06 -25.72
CA GLY A 154 0.57 0.61 -24.81
C GLY A 154 -0.20 -0.44 -24.02
N LYS A 155 0.24 -1.71 -23.99
CA LYS A 155 -0.34 -2.80 -23.18
C LYS A 155 0.75 -3.49 -22.35
N GLN A 156 0.37 -4.28 -21.35
CA GLN A 156 1.34 -5.11 -20.63
C GLN A 156 1.82 -6.23 -21.57
N GLU A 157 3.13 -6.48 -21.59
CA GLU A 157 3.75 -7.53 -22.41
C GLU A 157 4.37 -8.59 -21.51
N ALA A 158 4.18 -9.86 -21.86
CA ALA A 158 4.80 -10.98 -21.14
C ALA A 158 6.33 -10.89 -21.16
N ASP A 159 6.91 -10.45 -22.29
CA ASP A 159 8.35 -10.26 -22.43
C ASP A 159 8.91 -9.32 -21.36
N ASN A 160 8.31 -8.14 -21.16
CA ASN A 160 8.77 -7.18 -20.17
C ASN A 160 8.68 -7.75 -18.74
N VAL A 161 7.55 -8.38 -18.41
CA VAL A 161 7.29 -8.96 -17.07
C VAL A 161 8.32 -10.05 -16.74
N TRP A 162 8.45 -11.04 -17.62
CA TRP A 162 9.25 -12.23 -17.37
C TRP A 162 10.74 -12.03 -17.60
N ASP A 163 11.15 -11.08 -18.46
CA ASP A 163 12.57 -10.72 -18.62
C ASP A 163 13.11 -10.02 -17.35
N PHE A 164 12.33 -9.13 -16.74
CA PHE A 164 12.72 -8.55 -15.46
C PHE A 164 12.88 -9.64 -14.38
N TRP A 165 11.92 -10.56 -14.27
CA TRP A 165 12.00 -11.68 -13.32
C TRP A 165 13.13 -12.67 -13.63
N ALA A 166 13.49 -12.88 -14.91
CA ALA A 166 14.65 -13.67 -15.30
C ALA A 166 15.98 -13.07 -14.79
N HIS A 167 16.02 -11.76 -14.53
CA HIS A 167 17.18 -11.03 -14.00
C HIS A 167 16.99 -10.58 -12.54
N ALA A 168 15.96 -11.11 -11.86
CA ALA A 168 15.67 -10.83 -10.47
C ALA A 168 15.31 -12.15 -9.75
N PRO A 169 16.26 -13.08 -9.55
CA PRO A 169 15.99 -14.36 -8.90
C PRO A 169 15.35 -14.20 -7.52
N GLU A 170 15.63 -13.10 -6.81
CA GLU A 170 15.03 -12.77 -5.51
C GLU A 170 13.51 -12.61 -5.55
N ALA A 171 12.92 -12.43 -6.74
CA ALA A 171 11.47 -12.33 -6.95
C ALA A 171 10.75 -13.69 -6.83
N THR A 172 11.46 -14.82 -6.90
CA THR A 172 10.87 -16.18 -7.01
C THR A 172 9.84 -16.47 -5.91
N HIS A 173 10.09 -16.01 -4.68
CA HIS A 173 9.16 -16.19 -3.57
C HIS A 173 7.84 -15.42 -3.78
N GLN A 174 7.92 -14.15 -4.17
CA GLN A 174 6.73 -13.34 -4.41
C GLN A 174 6.00 -13.73 -5.71
N ILE A 175 6.72 -14.22 -6.74
CA ILE A 175 6.10 -14.81 -7.94
C ILE A 175 5.28 -16.05 -7.54
N THR A 176 5.85 -16.94 -6.72
CA THR A 176 5.15 -18.14 -6.23
C THR A 176 3.90 -17.77 -5.43
N TRP A 177 3.96 -16.71 -4.60
CA TRP A 177 2.77 -16.18 -3.92
C TRP A 177 1.74 -15.60 -4.90
N LEU A 178 2.17 -14.74 -5.83
CA LEU A 178 1.31 -14.03 -6.78
C LEU A 178 0.61 -15.01 -7.72
N MET A 179 1.30 -16.04 -8.19
CA MET A 179 0.77 -17.01 -9.16
C MET A 179 -0.04 -18.12 -8.48
N GLY A 180 0.03 -18.24 -7.15
CA GLY A 180 -0.89 -19.08 -6.38
C GLY A 180 -2.31 -18.50 -6.29
N ASP A 181 -3.20 -19.19 -5.58
CA ASP A 181 -4.61 -18.78 -5.45
C ASP A 181 -4.78 -17.40 -4.80
N ARG A 182 -3.86 -17.01 -3.90
CA ARG A 182 -3.91 -15.72 -3.20
C ARG A 182 -3.60 -14.51 -4.09
N GLY A 183 -3.20 -14.74 -5.35
CA GLY A 183 -2.99 -13.69 -6.34
C GLY A 183 -4.25 -12.94 -6.76
N ILE A 184 -5.43 -13.54 -6.55
CA ILE A 184 -6.73 -12.91 -6.81
C ILE A 184 -7.65 -13.14 -5.61
N PRO A 185 -7.63 -12.29 -4.58
CA PRO A 185 -8.61 -12.36 -3.51
C PRO A 185 -10.04 -12.22 -4.05
N ALA A 186 -11.01 -12.89 -3.42
CA ALA A 186 -12.42 -12.78 -3.81
C ALA A 186 -13.02 -11.40 -3.51
N SER A 187 -12.51 -10.75 -2.48
CA SER A 187 -12.73 -9.33 -2.21
C SER A 187 -11.66 -8.82 -1.23
N TYR A 188 -11.61 -7.50 -1.00
CA TYR A 188 -10.69 -6.93 -0.01
C TYR A 188 -10.92 -7.45 1.41
N ARG A 189 -12.12 -7.93 1.75
CA ARG A 189 -12.43 -8.47 3.09
C ARG A 189 -11.87 -9.88 3.30
N HIS A 190 -11.57 -10.60 2.23
CA HIS A 190 -11.15 -12.01 2.24
C HIS A 190 -9.65 -12.21 2.02
N MET A 191 -8.85 -11.19 2.33
CA MET A 191 -7.39 -11.25 2.31
C MET A 191 -6.79 -10.81 3.65
N ASN A 192 -5.59 -11.31 3.94
CA ASN A 192 -4.78 -10.76 5.03
C ASN A 192 -4.13 -9.44 4.60
N GLY A 193 -3.64 -8.69 5.58
CA GLY A 193 -2.72 -7.57 5.40
C GLY A 193 -1.41 -7.82 6.14
N TYR A 194 -0.33 -7.23 5.68
CA TYR A 194 1.00 -7.35 6.27
C TYR A 194 1.73 -6.03 6.15
N GLY A 195 2.54 -5.68 7.14
CA GLY A 195 3.52 -4.58 6.99
C GLY A 195 4.62 -4.94 6.00
N SER A 196 4.82 -6.23 5.73
CA SER A 196 5.86 -6.85 4.91
C SER A 196 7.27 -6.61 5.45
N HIS A 197 7.69 -5.36 5.57
CA HIS A 197 8.98 -4.97 6.14
C HIS A 197 9.12 -5.38 7.60
N THR A 198 10.37 -5.52 8.02
CA THR A 198 10.75 -5.41 9.42
C THR A 198 10.69 -3.94 9.82
N TYR A 199 10.13 -3.65 10.98
CA TYR A 199 10.14 -2.33 11.63
C TYR A 199 10.82 -2.46 12.99
N GLN A 200 10.94 -1.34 13.72
CA GLN A 200 11.42 -1.32 15.09
C GLN A 200 10.30 -0.90 16.05
N TRP A 201 10.17 -1.60 17.17
CA TRP A 201 9.46 -1.16 18.37
C TRP A 201 10.45 -0.79 19.47
N THR A 202 10.06 0.14 20.34
CA THR A 202 10.86 0.54 21.51
C THR A 202 9.97 0.70 22.73
N ASN A 203 10.26 0.00 23.82
CA ASN A 203 9.50 0.09 25.07
C ASN A 203 9.85 1.35 25.88
N ALA A 204 9.28 1.49 27.08
CA ALA A 204 9.49 2.67 27.93
C ALA A 204 10.90 2.71 28.55
N GLU A 205 11.53 1.55 28.70
CA GLU A 205 12.88 1.34 29.21
C GLU A 205 13.97 1.63 28.16
N GLY A 206 13.58 1.84 26.90
CA GLY A 206 14.48 2.12 25.78
C GLY A 206 15.03 0.86 25.10
N GLU A 207 14.50 -0.33 25.42
CA GLU A 207 14.84 -1.57 24.73
C GLU A 207 14.17 -1.62 23.35
N ALA A 208 14.92 -2.11 22.35
CA ALA A 208 14.47 -2.19 20.97
C ALA A 208 14.14 -3.63 20.57
N PHE A 209 13.10 -3.79 19.76
CA PHE A 209 12.67 -5.05 19.16
C PHE A 209 12.42 -4.84 17.67
N PHE A 210 12.83 -5.79 16.84
CA PHE A 210 12.38 -5.83 15.45
C PHE A 210 11.01 -6.47 15.37
N VAL A 211 10.13 -5.92 14.54
CA VAL A 211 8.72 -6.30 14.47
C VAL A 211 8.23 -6.51 13.03
N LYS A 212 7.41 -7.54 12.81
CA LYS A 212 6.64 -7.77 11.57
C LYS A 212 5.14 -7.73 11.88
N TYR A 213 4.36 -6.98 11.11
CA TYR A 213 2.91 -6.84 11.30
C TYR A 213 2.10 -7.81 10.43
N HIS A 214 1.08 -8.44 11.02
CA HIS A 214 0.20 -9.42 10.38
C HIS A 214 -1.28 -9.17 10.73
N PHE A 215 -2.05 -8.61 9.80
CA PHE A 215 -3.51 -8.48 9.90
C PHE A 215 -4.17 -9.71 9.30
N LYS A 216 -4.69 -10.61 10.14
CA LYS A 216 -5.40 -11.82 9.68
C LYS A 216 -6.89 -11.53 9.53
N THR A 217 -7.47 -11.78 8.37
CA THR A 217 -8.91 -11.56 8.13
C THR A 217 -9.76 -12.46 9.03
N ASN A 218 -10.78 -11.88 9.68
CA ASN A 218 -11.76 -12.63 10.45
C ASN A 218 -12.92 -13.17 9.57
N GLN A 219 -12.90 -12.91 8.26
CA GLN A 219 -13.92 -13.38 7.31
C GLN A 219 -13.50 -14.67 6.60
N GLY A 220 -12.27 -15.13 6.84
CA GLY A 220 -11.65 -16.26 6.16
C GLY A 220 -11.06 -15.87 4.80
N ILE A 221 -9.96 -16.52 4.42
CA ILE A 221 -9.33 -16.34 3.11
C ILE A 221 -10.23 -16.93 2.03
N ARG A 222 -10.47 -16.16 0.97
CA ARG A 222 -11.16 -16.61 -0.25
C ARG A 222 -10.51 -15.98 -1.47
N SER A 223 -10.41 -16.77 -2.54
CA SER A 223 -9.77 -16.39 -3.79
C SER A 223 -10.66 -16.70 -4.99
N LEU A 224 -10.33 -16.13 -6.13
CA LEU A 224 -10.94 -16.41 -7.44
C LEU A 224 -9.94 -17.19 -8.31
N SER A 225 -10.45 -18.11 -9.13
CA SER A 225 -9.68 -18.60 -10.28
C SER A 225 -9.52 -17.50 -11.33
N GLY A 226 -8.59 -17.68 -12.29
CA GLY A 226 -8.43 -16.75 -13.40
C GLY A 226 -9.71 -16.58 -14.23
N GLU A 227 -10.46 -17.66 -14.47
CA GLU A 227 -11.73 -17.64 -15.19
C GLU A 227 -12.82 -16.86 -14.44
N GLN A 228 -12.97 -17.12 -13.14
CA GLN A 228 -13.93 -16.39 -12.29
C GLN A 228 -13.59 -14.91 -12.23
N ALA A 229 -12.30 -14.58 -12.12
CA ALA A 229 -11.82 -13.21 -12.09
C ALA A 229 -12.13 -12.49 -13.41
N ALA A 230 -11.89 -13.13 -14.56
CA ALA A 230 -12.22 -12.58 -15.88
C ALA A 230 -13.72 -12.34 -16.06
N GLU A 231 -14.56 -13.29 -15.63
CA GLU A 231 -16.02 -13.14 -15.66
C GLU A 231 -16.48 -11.97 -14.79
N ILE A 232 -15.98 -11.88 -13.55
CA ILE A 232 -16.33 -10.81 -12.62
C ILE A 232 -15.84 -9.46 -13.15
N ALA A 233 -14.60 -9.36 -13.62
CA ALA A 233 -14.03 -8.13 -14.18
C ALA A 233 -14.83 -7.62 -15.39
N GLY A 234 -15.33 -8.53 -16.24
CA GLY A 234 -16.18 -8.18 -17.38
C GLY A 234 -17.58 -7.71 -16.99
N LYS A 235 -18.13 -8.21 -15.87
CA LYS A 235 -19.48 -7.84 -15.38
C LYS A 235 -19.47 -6.60 -14.49
N ASP A 236 -18.55 -6.54 -13.54
CA ASP A 236 -18.34 -5.43 -12.62
C ASP A 236 -16.83 -5.21 -12.38
N PRO A 237 -16.18 -4.29 -13.13
CA PRO A 237 -14.78 -3.96 -12.89
C PRO A 237 -14.57 -3.34 -11.49
N ASN A 238 -15.62 -2.90 -10.80
CA ASN A 238 -15.59 -2.35 -9.44
C ASN A 238 -16.01 -3.37 -8.38
N SER A 239 -15.95 -4.67 -8.69
CA SER A 239 -16.47 -5.74 -7.82
C SER A 239 -16.02 -5.65 -6.36
N HIS A 240 -14.75 -5.28 -6.09
CA HIS A 240 -14.24 -5.21 -4.71
C HIS A 240 -14.66 -3.91 -4.02
N GLN A 241 -14.74 -2.79 -4.75
CA GLN A 241 -15.36 -1.56 -4.26
C GLN A 241 -16.83 -1.80 -3.88
N THR A 242 -17.60 -2.45 -4.76
CA THR A 242 -19.01 -2.78 -4.56
C THR A 242 -19.18 -3.68 -3.34
N ASP A 243 -18.36 -4.73 -3.20
CA ASP A 243 -18.39 -5.63 -2.04
C ASP A 243 -18.14 -4.90 -0.72
N LEU A 244 -17.09 -4.07 -0.64
CA LEU A 244 -16.73 -3.35 0.59
C LEU A 244 -17.82 -2.34 0.99
N LEU A 245 -18.26 -1.52 0.03
CA LEU A 245 -19.30 -0.51 0.23
C LEU A 245 -20.57 -1.14 0.81
N GLN A 246 -21.09 -2.16 0.12
CA GLN A 246 -22.34 -2.81 0.50
C GLN A 246 -22.23 -3.63 1.78
N ALA A 247 -21.05 -4.20 2.08
CA ALA A 247 -20.84 -4.90 3.35
C ALA A 247 -21.02 -3.94 4.53
N ILE A 248 -20.40 -2.77 4.48
CA ILE A 248 -20.49 -1.74 5.53
C ILE A 248 -21.90 -1.13 5.58
N GLU A 249 -22.54 -0.84 4.45
CA GLU A 249 -23.93 -0.32 4.41
C GLU A 249 -24.94 -1.28 5.08
N ARG A 250 -24.70 -2.59 4.99
CA ARG A 250 -25.52 -3.62 5.63
C ARG A 250 -25.14 -3.89 7.10
N GLY A 251 -24.15 -3.19 7.65
CA GLY A 251 -23.63 -3.42 9.00
C GLY A 251 -22.79 -4.70 9.14
N VAL A 252 -22.39 -5.31 8.02
CA VAL A 252 -21.49 -6.49 7.99
C VAL A 252 -20.04 -6.00 7.96
N ASN A 253 -19.64 -5.37 9.06
CA ASN A 253 -18.37 -4.67 9.19
C ASN A 253 -17.19 -5.66 9.15
N PRO A 254 -16.32 -5.62 8.12
CA PRO A 254 -15.16 -6.48 8.09
C PRO A 254 -14.16 -6.10 9.19
N SER A 255 -13.42 -7.10 9.64
CA SER A 255 -12.42 -6.94 10.69
C SER A 255 -11.22 -7.87 10.49
N TRP A 256 -10.07 -7.41 11.01
CA TRP A 256 -8.82 -8.15 11.01
C TRP A 256 -8.25 -8.16 12.42
N THR A 257 -7.68 -9.29 12.83
CA THR A 257 -6.89 -9.35 14.06
C THR A 257 -5.44 -9.04 13.72
N LEU A 258 -4.87 -8.04 14.39
CA LEU A 258 -3.45 -7.73 14.31
C LEU A 258 -2.68 -8.69 15.20
N TYR A 259 -1.70 -9.33 14.58
CA TYR A 259 -0.61 -10.03 15.24
C TYR A 259 0.73 -9.40 14.88
N VAL A 260 1.71 -9.60 15.74
CA VAL A 260 3.11 -9.25 15.46
C VAL A 260 4.03 -10.44 15.69
N GLN A 261 5.14 -10.47 14.96
CA GLN A 261 6.32 -11.24 15.36
C GLN A 261 7.32 -10.27 15.95
N LEU A 262 8.00 -10.67 17.02
CA LEU A 262 8.97 -9.85 17.74
C LEU A 262 10.31 -10.58 17.81
N MET A 263 11.36 -9.95 17.31
CA MET A 263 12.73 -10.43 17.34
C MET A 263 13.56 -9.45 18.18
N PRO A 264 14.19 -9.90 19.30
CA PRO A 264 15.16 -9.08 20.01
C PRO A 264 16.28 -8.60 19.07
N VAL A 265 16.71 -7.34 19.18
CA VAL A 265 17.72 -6.77 18.26
C VAL A 265 19.01 -7.60 18.23
N ALA A 266 19.43 -8.15 19.37
CA ALA A 266 20.63 -8.97 19.48
C ALA A 266 20.58 -10.30 18.70
N GLU A 267 19.39 -10.78 18.31
CA GLU A 267 19.24 -12.02 17.54
C GLU A 267 19.35 -11.80 16.02
N ALA A 268 19.28 -10.54 15.56
CA ALA A 268 19.20 -10.22 14.13
C ALA A 268 20.47 -10.59 13.37
N ASP A 269 21.65 -10.33 13.94
CA ASP A 269 22.95 -10.51 13.29
C ASP A 269 23.24 -12.00 12.98
N ASP A 270 22.91 -12.89 13.92
CA ASP A 270 23.14 -14.33 13.80
C ASP A 270 21.95 -15.10 13.21
N TYR A 271 20.87 -14.41 12.84
CA TYR A 271 19.70 -15.07 12.27
C TYR A 271 20.06 -15.73 10.93
N ARG A 272 19.43 -16.85 10.57
CA ARG A 272 19.86 -17.63 9.39
C ARG A 272 19.49 -17.02 8.03
N PHE A 273 18.62 -16.02 8.04
CA PHE A 273 18.28 -15.18 6.90
C PHE A 273 18.51 -13.73 7.31
N ASN A 274 18.80 -12.84 6.37
CA ASN A 274 18.80 -11.41 6.64
C ASN A 274 17.39 -11.00 7.08
N PRO A 275 17.20 -10.60 8.35
CA PRO A 275 15.87 -10.31 8.88
C PRO A 275 15.25 -9.06 8.24
N PHE A 276 16.03 -8.30 7.46
CA PHE A 276 15.63 -7.09 6.75
C PHE A 276 15.52 -7.28 5.24
N ASP A 277 15.70 -8.51 4.72
CA ASP A 277 15.43 -8.83 3.32
C ASP A 277 13.91 -8.96 3.11
N LEU A 278 13.34 -8.03 2.33
CA LEU A 278 11.89 -7.99 2.03
C LEU A 278 11.40 -9.19 1.22
N THR A 279 12.28 -10.00 0.65
CA THR A 279 11.93 -11.25 -0.06
C THR A 279 11.78 -12.44 0.90
N LYS A 280 12.06 -12.24 2.20
CA LYS A 280 12.05 -13.30 3.22
C LYS A 280 10.98 -13.08 4.29
N VAL A 281 10.42 -14.19 4.76
CA VAL A 281 9.58 -14.25 5.97
C VAL A 281 10.38 -14.77 7.16
N TRP A 282 9.96 -14.39 8.37
CA TRP A 282 10.38 -15.05 9.59
C TRP A 282 9.45 -16.23 9.86
N PRO A 283 9.93 -17.49 9.91
CA PRO A 283 9.06 -18.62 10.17
C PRO A 283 8.37 -18.48 11.53
N HIS A 284 7.06 -18.72 11.56
CA HIS A 284 6.26 -18.62 12.78
C HIS A 284 6.72 -19.59 13.88
N LYS A 285 7.50 -20.63 13.53
CA LYS A 285 8.09 -21.56 14.50
C LYS A 285 9.15 -20.88 15.36
N ASP A 286 9.91 -19.94 14.79
CA ASP A 286 11.00 -19.26 15.51
C ASP A 286 10.47 -18.02 16.21
N TYR A 287 9.63 -17.25 15.51
CA TYR A 287 8.98 -16.06 16.04
C TYR A 287 7.45 -16.22 15.92
N PRO A 288 6.78 -16.79 16.94
CA PRO A 288 5.33 -16.97 16.92
C PRO A 288 4.56 -15.65 16.82
N LEU A 289 3.35 -15.74 16.27
CA LEU A 289 2.43 -14.61 16.21
C LEU A 289 1.90 -14.26 17.61
N GLN A 290 2.16 -13.04 18.05
CA GLN A 290 1.61 -12.46 19.28
C GLN A 290 0.44 -11.54 18.94
N ARG A 291 -0.72 -11.74 19.56
CA ARG A 291 -1.91 -10.92 19.31
C ARG A 291 -1.72 -9.53 19.91
N VAL A 292 -2.23 -8.50 19.22
CA VAL A 292 -2.14 -7.09 19.67
C VAL A 292 -3.52 -6.46 19.79
N GLY A 293 -4.35 -6.61 18.76
CA GLY A 293 -5.62 -5.91 18.69
C GLY A 293 -6.45 -6.29 17.48
N ARG A 294 -7.51 -5.53 17.23
CA ARG A 294 -8.46 -5.77 16.14
C ARG A 294 -8.75 -4.47 15.39
N LEU A 295 -8.59 -4.51 14.08
CA LEU A 295 -9.08 -3.50 13.14
C LEU A 295 -10.52 -3.85 12.75
N VAL A 296 -11.43 -2.87 12.79
CA VAL A 296 -12.82 -3.00 12.32
C VAL A 296 -13.13 -1.83 11.38
N LEU A 297 -13.71 -2.10 10.21
CA LEU A 297 -14.17 -1.06 9.28
C LEU A 297 -15.68 -0.94 9.36
N ASP A 298 -16.18 0.23 9.74
CA ASP A 298 -17.58 0.44 10.08
C ASP A 298 -18.20 1.68 9.43
N ARG A 299 -17.43 2.43 8.64
CA ARG A 299 -17.93 3.65 8.00
C ARG A 299 -17.38 3.84 6.60
N ASN A 300 -18.28 3.98 5.64
CA ASN A 300 -17.93 4.34 4.27
C ASN A 300 -17.53 5.83 4.18
N PRO A 301 -16.66 6.21 3.22
CA PRO A 301 -16.44 7.60 2.89
C PRO A 301 -17.71 8.24 2.32
N ASP A 302 -17.97 9.51 2.65
CA ASP A 302 -19.08 10.28 2.09
C ASP A 302 -18.75 10.74 0.66
N ASN A 303 -17.47 10.97 0.36
CA ASN A 303 -16.99 11.35 -0.96
C ASN A 303 -15.67 10.63 -1.31
N VAL A 304 -15.74 9.71 -2.29
CA VAL A 304 -14.60 8.91 -2.74
C VAL A 304 -13.42 9.80 -3.20
N PHE A 305 -13.66 10.90 -3.89
CA PHE A 305 -12.57 11.76 -4.36
C PHE A 305 -11.87 12.47 -3.19
N ALA A 306 -12.65 13.09 -2.30
CA ALA A 306 -12.12 13.87 -1.17
C ALA A 306 -11.41 13.00 -0.13
N GLU A 307 -11.87 11.78 0.07
CA GLU A 307 -11.44 10.94 1.19
C GLU A 307 -10.60 9.73 0.74
N VAL A 308 -10.83 9.17 -0.44
CA VAL A 308 -10.08 8.00 -0.93
C VAL A 308 -9.02 8.41 -1.95
N GLU A 309 -9.40 9.15 -2.99
CA GLU A 309 -8.44 9.54 -4.03
C GLU A 309 -7.37 10.47 -3.47
N GLN A 310 -7.77 11.44 -2.66
CA GLN A 310 -6.86 12.37 -2.00
C GLN A 310 -6.16 11.84 -0.74
N ALA A 311 -6.42 10.59 -0.32
CA ALA A 311 -5.69 9.98 0.78
C ALA A 311 -4.19 9.83 0.47
N ALA A 312 -3.36 10.13 1.46
CA ALA A 312 -1.91 10.04 1.41
C ALA A 312 -1.40 9.27 2.63
N PHE A 313 -0.67 8.18 2.38
CA PHE A 313 -0.07 7.34 3.41
C PHE A 313 1.44 7.35 3.25
N SER A 314 2.21 7.71 4.27
CA SER A 314 3.67 7.76 4.18
C SER A 314 4.30 6.82 5.20
N PRO A 315 5.11 5.82 4.79
CA PRO A 315 5.83 4.96 5.74
C PRO A 315 6.76 5.70 6.70
N ASN A 316 7.05 6.98 6.44
CA ASN A 316 7.82 7.86 7.33
C ASN A 316 6.97 8.57 8.40
N ASN A 317 5.64 8.40 8.38
CA ASN A 317 4.76 8.89 9.42
C ASN A 317 4.74 7.88 10.57
N PHE A 318 5.77 7.95 11.41
CA PHE A 318 5.89 7.19 12.65
C PHE A 318 5.37 8.01 13.84
N VAL A 319 5.12 7.32 14.95
CA VAL A 319 4.83 7.89 16.27
C VAL A 319 5.82 7.31 17.29
N PRO A 320 6.09 8.00 18.43
CA PRO A 320 7.01 7.49 19.44
C PRO A 320 6.76 6.03 19.81
N GLY A 321 7.84 5.24 19.94
CA GLY A 321 7.78 3.81 20.21
C GLY A 321 7.78 2.93 18.95
N ILE A 322 7.75 3.53 17.75
CA ILE A 322 7.84 2.84 16.45
C ILE A 322 8.86 3.56 15.56
N GLY A 323 9.79 2.80 14.97
CA GLY A 323 10.80 3.32 14.04
C GLY A 323 11.05 2.40 12.85
N PRO A 324 11.90 2.84 11.89
CA PRO A 324 12.30 2.02 10.76
C PRO A 324 13.35 0.97 11.16
N SER A 325 13.43 -0.11 10.39
CA SER A 325 14.57 -1.03 10.39
C SER A 325 15.55 -0.67 9.26
N PRO A 326 16.74 -1.29 9.18
CA PRO A 326 17.67 -1.09 8.06
C PRO A 326 17.27 -1.82 6.76
N ASP A 327 16.03 -2.33 6.64
CA ASP A 327 15.50 -2.85 5.38
C ASP A 327 15.63 -1.80 4.27
N LYS A 328 16.45 -2.08 3.26
CA LYS A 328 16.75 -1.15 2.18
C LYS A 328 15.48 -0.68 1.45
N MET A 329 14.53 -1.58 1.21
CA MET A 329 13.27 -1.23 0.57
C MET A 329 12.48 -0.27 1.45
N LEU A 330 12.38 -0.53 2.76
CA LEU A 330 11.71 0.39 3.69
C LEU A 330 12.39 1.76 3.66
N GLN A 331 13.72 1.82 3.72
CA GLN A 331 14.49 3.06 3.69
C GLN A 331 14.18 3.93 2.46
N GLY A 332 14.12 3.32 1.26
CA GLY A 332 13.72 4.06 0.05
C GLY A 332 12.29 4.60 0.12
N ARG A 333 11.36 3.85 0.74
CA ARG A 333 9.97 4.27 0.90
C ARG A 333 9.79 5.42 1.91
N LEU A 334 10.71 5.60 2.86
CA LEU A 334 10.64 6.72 3.81
C LEU A 334 10.68 8.08 3.09
N PHE A 335 11.36 8.16 1.95
CA PHE A 335 11.36 9.35 1.10
C PHE A 335 10.24 9.33 0.05
N ALA A 336 10.13 8.24 -0.71
CA ALA A 336 9.40 8.21 -1.98
C ALA A 336 7.91 8.60 -1.86
N TYR A 337 7.24 8.24 -0.77
CA TYR A 337 5.81 8.48 -0.62
C TYR A 337 5.49 9.97 -0.42
N ALA A 338 6.17 10.62 0.53
CA ALA A 338 5.94 12.05 0.78
C ALA A 338 6.28 12.89 -0.46
N ASP A 339 7.32 12.51 -1.21
CA ASP A 339 7.67 13.15 -2.47
C ASP A 339 6.56 13.01 -3.54
N ALA A 340 6.11 11.78 -3.80
CA ALA A 340 5.02 11.52 -4.74
C ALA A 340 3.72 12.25 -4.36
N HIS A 341 3.44 12.41 -3.06
CA HIS A 341 2.26 13.16 -2.59
C HIS A 341 2.37 14.67 -2.83
N ARG A 342 3.56 15.27 -2.67
CA ARG A 342 3.77 16.68 -2.98
C ARG A 342 3.49 16.98 -4.46
N TYR A 343 3.88 16.07 -5.35
CA TYR A 343 3.54 16.16 -6.77
C TYR A 343 2.04 15.97 -7.03
N ARG A 344 1.47 14.87 -6.51
CA ARG A 344 0.10 14.45 -6.83
C ARG A 344 -0.98 15.37 -6.26
N LEU A 345 -0.78 15.84 -5.04
CA LEU A 345 -1.80 16.56 -4.24
C LEU A 345 -1.38 17.98 -3.87
N GLY A 346 -0.13 18.35 -4.12
CA GLY A 346 0.45 19.63 -3.71
C GLY A 346 1.13 19.56 -2.33
N VAL A 347 1.97 20.57 -2.06
CA VAL A 347 2.79 20.63 -0.83
C VAL A 347 1.96 20.63 0.46
N ASN A 348 0.75 21.19 0.41
CA ASN A 348 -0.16 21.31 1.55
C ASN A 348 -1.16 20.14 1.68
N HIS A 349 -0.92 18.99 1.02
CA HIS A 349 -1.83 17.85 1.02
C HIS A 349 -2.14 17.28 2.42
N THR A 350 -1.28 17.53 3.40
CA THR A 350 -1.47 17.13 4.81
C THR A 350 -2.59 17.91 5.50
N GLN A 351 -3.06 19.01 4.91
CA GLN A 351 -4.19 19.82 5.39
C GLN A 351 -5.54 19.29 4.90
N LEU A 352 -5.55 18.39 3.91
CA LEU A 352 -6.77 17.74 3.45
C LEU A 352 -7.35 16.90 4.58
N ALA A 353 -8.67 16.95 4.77
CA ALA A 353 -9.34 16.41 5.96
C ALA A 353 -9.01 14.95 6.28
N VAL A 354 -8.85 14.09 5.27
CA VAL A 354 -8.48 12.67 5.47
C VAL A 354 -7.00 12.49 5.87
N ASN A 355 -6.13 13.43 5.51
CA ASN A 355 -4.69 13.37 5.76
C ASN A 355 -4.27 14.10 7.03
N ALA A 356 -5.05 15.09 7.47
CA ALA A 356 -4.79 15.86 8.67
C ALA A 356 -4.82 14.95 9.91
N PRO A 357 -3.98 15.22 10.93
CA PRO A 357 -4.13 14.56 12.22
C PRO A 357 -5.48 14.96 12.83
N LYS A 358 -6.18 13.98 13.40
CA LYS A 358 -7.51 14.19 14.02
C LYS A 358 -7.48 14.20 15.54
N ALA A 359 -6.62 13.37 16.12
CA ALA A 359 -6.45 13.26 17.58
C ALA A 359 -5.23 14.07 18.10
N ALA A 360 -4.53 14.76 17.20
CA ALA A 360 -3.37 15.60 17.50
C ALA A 360 -3.41 16.89 16.67
N ASN A 361 -2.62 17.89 17.08
CA ASN A 361 -2.47 19.15 16.34
C ASN A 361 -1.10 19.19 15.65
N ALA A 362 -1.09 19.48 14.35
CA ALA A 362 0.15 19.77 13.64
C ALA A 362 0.55 21.24 13.85
N ASP A 363 1.34 21.51 14.89
CA ASP A 363 1.88 22.84 15.17
C ASP A 363 3.37 22.90 14.81
N ASN A 364 3.68 23.54 13.68
CA ASN A 364 5.02 23.53 13.09
C ASN A 364 5.34 24.83 12.34
N TYR A 365 6.53 24.85 11.74
CA TYR A 365 7.09 26.02 11.05
C TYR A 365 6.90 26.01 9.53
N GLY A 366 6.15 25.06 8.96
CA GLY A 366 5.76 25.07 7.55
C GLY A 366 4.85 26.27 7.23
N ARG A 367 5.15 27.00 6.15
CA ARG A 367 4.42 28.20 5.71
C ARG A 367 4.13 28.17 4.21
N ASP A 368 3.16 28.97 3.82
CA ASP A 368 2.80 29.27 2.43
C ASP A 368 2.48 28.01 1.61
N GLY A 369 2.89 27.98 0.33
CA GLY A 369 2.61 26.88 -0.58
C GLY A 369 1.24 26.96 -1.26
N LEU A 370 1.10 26.26 -2.37
CA LEU A 370 -0.14 26.22 -3.15
C LEU A 370 -1.29 25.68 -2.30
N MET A 371 -2.46 26.33 -2.37
CA MET A 371 -3.68 25.98 -1.61
C MET A 371 -3.49 25.96 -0.07
N ALA A 372 -2.60 26.78 0.47
CA ALA A 372 -2.50 26.98 1.92
C ALA A 372 -3.85 27.43 2.51
N SER A 373 -4.33 26.73 3.52
CA SER A 373 -5.62 27.00 4.17
C SER A 373 -5.51 27.29 5.67
N ASN A 374 -4.36 27.00 6.25
CA ASN A 374 -4.01 27.26 7.64
C ASN A 374 -3.74 28.75 7.86
N ALA A 375 -4.65 29.41 8.56
CA ALA A 375 -4.49 30.77 9.04
C ALA A 375 -3.64 30.77 10.31
N TYR A 376 -2.33 31.02 10.21
CA TYR A 376 -1.52 31.33 11.38
C TYR A 376 -1.84 32.75 11.87
N GLY A 377 -1.98 32.91 13.19
CA GLY A 377 -2.28 34.20 13.81
C GLY A 377 -1.13 35.21 13.67
N ARG A 378 -1.48 36.51 13.72
CA ARG A 378 -0.57 37.67 13.57
C ARG A 378 0.76 37.55 14.34
N ASP A 379 0.73 36.94 15.51
CA ASP A 379 1.86 36.97 16.46
C ASP A 379 2.74 35.72 16.43
N ARG A 380 2.45 34.72 15.58
CA ARG A 380 3.25 33.49 15.49
C ARG A 380 4.51 33.70 14.64
N LYS A 381 5.69 33.46 15.24
CA LYS A 381 6.97 33.40 14.49
C LYS A 381 7.06 32.13 13.64
N ASN A 382 7.90 32.15 12.61
CA ASN A 382 8.07 31.06 11.65
C ASN A 382 9.46 30.38 11.72
N TYR A 383 10.15 30.51 12.86
CA TYR A 383 11.47 29.90 13.09
C TYR A 383 11.60 29.36 14.52
N GLU A 384 12.53 28.42 14.69
CA GLU A 384 12.93 27.81 15.96
C GLU A 384 14.48 27.79 16.01
N PRO A 385 15.11 27.99 17.19
CA PRO A 385 14.49 28.42 18.45
C PRO A 385 14.02 29.88 18.39
N ASN A 386 13.01 30.24 19.18
CA ASN A 386 12.52 31.61 19.28
C ASN A 386 12.00 31.93 20.70
N SER A 387 11.93 33.23 21.04
CA SER A 387 11.50 33.72 22.36
C SER A 387 10.03 34.14 22.41
N TYR A 388 9.18 33.64 21.52
CA TYR A 388 7.78 34.09 21.33
C TYR A 388 6.78 32.94 21.54
N ASP A 389 7.05 32.05 22.50
CA ASP A 389 6.17 30.93 22.88
C ASP A 389 5.70 30.07 21.69
N GLY A 390 6.55 29.91 20.67
CA GLY A 390 6.30 29.03 19.53
C GLY A 390 6.50 27.54 19.87
N PRO A 391 6.10 26.63 18.96
CA PRO A 391 6.35 25.19 19.11
C PRO A 391 7.84 24.89 19.35
N ALA A 392 8.14 24.02 20.31
CA ALA A 392 9.51 23.63 20.65
C ALA A 392 9.69 22.11 20.53
N GLU A 393 10.92 21.66 20.31
CA GLU A 393 11.26 20.23 20.30
C GLU A 393 11.03 19.57 21.68
N THR A 394 10.73 18.27 21.68
CA THR A 394 10.39 17.53 22.91
C THR A 394 11.58 16.85 23.57
N GLY A 395 12.71 16.72 22.87
CA GLY A 395 13.86 15.92 23.30
C GLY A 395 13.60 14.40 23.39
N ARG A 396 12.41 13.93 23.01
CA ARG A 396 12.04 12.49 23.03
C ARG A 396 12.41 11.86 21.68
N PRO A 397 13.27 10.84 21.63
CA PRO A 397 13.53 10.13 20.38
C PRO A 397 12.29 9.34 19.95
N LEU A 398 12.10 9.21 18.64
CA LEU A 398 11.01 8.42 18.06
C LEU A 398 11.16 6.92 18.38
N SER A 399 12.39 6.41 18.29
CA SER A 399 12.75 5.01 18.55
C SER A 399 14.16 4.94 19.16
N ALA A 400 14.49 3.83 19.80
CA ALA A 400 15.83 3.61 20.34
C ALA A 400 16.90 3.63 19.22
N PRO A 401 18.12 4.12 19.51
CA PRO A 401 19.21 4.08 18.54
C PRO A 401 19.68 2.65 18.28
N LEU A 402 20.08 2.36 17.05
CA LEU A 402 20.75 1.11 16.67
C LEU A 402 22.22 1.40 16.36
N ALA A 403 23.11 0.48 16.74
CA ALA A 403 24.52 0.57 16.37
C ALA A 403 24.69 0.37 14.85
N VAL A 404 25.58 1.14 14.23
CA VAL A 404 25.91 1.03 12.80
C VAL A 404 27.42 0.88 12.64
N ALA A 405 27.85 0.06 11.68
CA ALA A 405 29.26 -0.20 11.37
C ALA A 405 29.48 -0.44 9.87
N GLY A 406 30.71 -0.24 9.38
CA GLY A 406 31.12 -0.50 7.99
C GLY A 406 31.54 0.74 7.21
N TYR A 407 31.98 0.53 5.96
CA TYR A 407 32.37 1.59 5.05
C TYR A 407 31.18 2.10 4.23
N THR A 408 31.09 3.40 4.01
CA THR A 408 30.12 3.99 3.07
C THR A 408 30.43 3.56 1.63
N GLY A 409 29.42 3.15 0.87
CA GLY A 409 29.57 2.73 -0.53
C GLY A 409 28.31 2.04 -1.06
N THR A 410 28.40 1.54 -2.30
CA THR A 410 27.36 0.67 -2.88
C THR A 410 27.65 -0.77 -2.47
N HIS A 411 26.73 -1.36 -1.70
CA HIS A 411 26.87 -2.72 -1.19
C HIS A 411 25.63 -3.54 -1.51
N GLU A 412 25.82 -4.84 -1.72
CA GLU A 412 24.72 -5.80 -1.78
C GLU A 412 23.99 -5.87 -0.42
N ALA A 413 22.80 -6.48 -0.40
CA ALA A 413 22.15 -6.76 0.89
C ALA A 413 23.00 -7.77 1.68
N PRO A 414 23.09 -7.65 3.03
CA PRO A 414 23.74 -8.67 3.85
C PRO A 414 23.22 -10.06 3.51
N THR A 415 24.14 -11.02 3.39
CA THR A 415 23.84 -12.43 3.12
C THR A 415 24.15 -13.24 4.37
N HIS A 416 23.14 -13.97 4.85
CA HIS A 416 23.21 -14.88 5.98
C HIS A 416 23.29 -16.33 5.50
N THR A 417 23.45 -17.28 6.43
CA THR A 417 23.77 -18.68 6.13
C THR A 417 22.78 -19.41 5.20
N LYS A 418 21.52 -18.94 5.09
CA LYS A 418 20.49 -19.52 4.22
C LYS A 418 19.78 -18.49 3.34
N ASP A 419 20.44 -17.38 3.00
CA ASP A 419 19.84 -16.27 2.24
C ASP A 419 19.72 -16.46 0.72
N ASP A 420 19.73 -17.70 0.25
CA ASP A 420 19.46 -17.94 -1.17
C ASP A 420 18.05 -17.45 -1.56
N ASP A 421 17.87 -17.17 -2.85
CA ASP A 421 16.65 -16.56 -3.38
C ASP A 421 15.50 -17.56 -3.60
N PHE A 422 15.72 -18.86 -3.36
CA PHE A 422 14.84 -19.93 -3.82
C PHE A 422 14.24 -20.77 -2.69
N PHE A 423 14.93 -20.91 -1.56
CA PHE A 423 14.58 -21.80 -0.46
C PHE A 423 13.17 -21.57 0.07
N GLN A 424 12.81 -20.31 0.36
CA GLN A 424 11.48 -19.99 0.89
C GLN A 424 10.37 -20.10 -0.17
N ALA A 425 10.69 -19.92 -1.46
CA ALA A 425 9.75 -20.21 -2.53
C ALA A 425 9.45 -21.72 -2.61
N GLY A 426 10.49 -22.56 -2.48
CA GLY A 426 10.34 -24.02 -2.40
C GLY A 426 9.54 -24.47 -1.18
N GLU A 427 9.80 -23.88 -0.01
CA GLU A 427 9.00 -24.17 1.20
C GLU A 427 7.52 -23.82 0.98
N LEU A 428 7.23 -22.67 0.37
CA LEU A 428 5.86 -22.29 0.05
C LEU A 428 5.20 -23.27 -0.92
N PHE A 429 5.91 -23.69 -1.98
CA PHE A 429 5.41 -24.70 -2.93
C PHE A 429 5.10 -26.04 -2.24
N ARG A 430 5.99 -26.52 -1.36
CA ARG A 430 5.82 -27.78 -0.62
C ARG A 430 4.64 -27.76 0.35
N LEU A 431 4.22 -26.57 0.83
CA LEU A 431 3.06 -26.41 1.70
C LEU A 431 1.72 -26.46 0.95
N MET A 432 1.72 -26.27 -0.37
CA MET A 432 0.51 -26.30 -1.19
C MET A 432 -0.03 -27.73 -1.36
N SER A 433 -1.35 -27.86 -1.36
CA SER A 433 -2.02 -29.08 -1.82
C SER A 433 -1.77 -29.33 -3.31
N GLU A 434 -1.97 -30.57 -3.78
CA GLU A 434 -1.76 -30.90 -5.20
C GLU A 434 -2.63 -30.09 -6.16
N ASP A 435 -3.85 -29.73 -5.73
CA ASP A 435 -4.74 -28.87 -6.51
C ASP A 435 -4.23 -27.42 -6.58
N GLU A 436 -3.72 -26.88 -5.47
CA GLU A 436 -3.10 -25.55 -5.42
C GLU A 436 -1.82 -25.51 -6.26
N LYS A 437 -0.96 -26.54 -6.18
CA LYS A 437 0.22 -26.68 -7.04
C LYS A 437 -0.19 -26.68 -8.50
N SER A 438 -1.20 -27.46 -8.88
CA SER A 438 -1.66 -27.53 -10.27
C SER A 438 -2.13 -26.18 -10.81
N ARG A 439 -2.87 -25.41 -10.00
CA ARG A 439 -3.28 -24.03 -10.37
C ARG A 439 -2.10 -23.08 -10.46
N LEU A 440 -1.15 -23.13 -9.51
CA LEU A 440 0.08 -22.34 -9.55
C LEU A 440 0.84 -22.58 -10.86
N ILE A 441 1.06 -23.85 -11.22
CA ILE A 441 1.76 -24.24 -12.45
C ILE A 441 1.03 -23.70 -13.68
N ALA A 442 -0.29 -23.89 -13.77
CA ALA A 442 -1.08 -23.39 -14.89
C ALA A 442 -1.02 -21.86 -15.03
N ASN A 443 -1.07 -21.13 -13.91
CA ASN A 443 -0.98 -19.67 -13.92
C ASN A 443 0.40 -19.18 -14.39
N ILE A 444 1.49 -19.81 -13.93
CA ILE A 444 2.86 -19.49 -14.37
C ILE A 444 3.01 -19.81 -15.85
N ALA A 445 2.64 -21.03 -16.25
CA ALA A 445 2.81 -21.48 -17.62
C ALA A 445 2.02 -20.62 -18.61
N GLY A 446 0.79 -20.23 -18.28
CA GLY A 446 -0.03 -19.37 -19.12
C GLY A 446 0.56 -17.98 -19.35
N GLY A 447 1.36 -17.45 -18.43
CA GLY A 447 2.10 -16.20 -18.63
C GLY A 447 3.43 -16.40 -19.34
N LEU A 448 4.21 -17.40 -18.89
CA LEU A 448 5.58 -17.62 -19.36
C LEU A 448 5.62 -18.20 -20.79
N SER A 449 4.61 -18.94 -21.23
CA SER A 449 4.52 -19.48 -22.60
C SER A 449 4.35 -18.39 -23.67
N GLN A 450 3.93 -17.18 -23.27
CA GLN A 450 3.75 -16.03 -24.18
C GLN A 450 5.05 -15.28 -24.44
N VAL A 451 6.14 -15.62 -23.75
CA VAL A 451 7.44 -14.95 -23.90
C VAL A 451 8.08 -15.36 -25.23
N SER A 452 8.55 -14.38 -25.99
CA SER A 452 9.11 -14.56 -27.32
C SER A 452 10.54 -15.11 -27.32
N ARG A 453 11.25 -14.96 -26.19
CA ARG A 453 12.67 -15.32 -26.02
C ARG A 453 12.86 -16.60 -25.21
N ASP A 454 13.44 -17.62 -25.84
CA ASP A 454 13.71 -18.90 -25.17
C ASP A 454 14.68 -18.76 -24.00
N ASP A 455 15.71 -17.90 -24.10
CA ASP A 455 16.67 -17.68 -23.01
C ASP A 455 16.06 -17.04 -21.77
N VAL A 456 14.99 -16.24 -21.94
CA VAL A 456 14.21 -15.68 -20.82
C VAL A 456 13.38 -16.77 -20.14
N ILE A 457 12.80 -17.68 -20.93
CA ILE A 457 12.03 -18.82 -20.41
C ILE A 457 12.94 -19.77 -19.64
N GLU A 458 14.08 -20.15 -20.22
CA GLU A 458 15.06 -21.05 -19.59
C GLU A 458 15.57 -20.52 -18.25
N LYS A 459 15.87 -19.22 -18.13
CA LYS A 459 16.27 -18.59 -16.87
C LYS A 459 15.17 -18.68 -15.80
N ASN A 460 13.92 -18.37 -16.14
CA ASN A 460 12.81 -18.49 -15.20
C ASN A 460 12.59 -19.94 -14.77
N LEU A 461 12.66 -20.90 -15.69
CA LEU A 461 12.57 -22.33 -15.38
C LEU A 461 13.69 -22.76 -14.42
N ALA A 462 14.92 -22.27 -14.63
CA ALA A 462 16.04 -22.54 -13.74
C ALA A 462 15.79 -22.04 -12.31
N HIS A 463 15.15 -20.88 -12.13
CA HIS A 463 14.75 -20.38 -10.81
C HIS A 463 13.75 -21.32 -10.11
N PHE A 464 12.73 -21.80 -10.84
CA PHE A 464 11.76 -22.73 -10.27
C PHE A 464 12.37 -24.10 -9.93
N HIS A 465 13.27 -24.62 -10.77
CA HIS A 465 14.06 -25.82 -10.48
C HIS A 465 14.95 -25.64 -9.25
N ALA A 466 15.56 -24.47 -9.07
CA ALA A 466 16.37 -24.15 -7.90
C ALA A 466 15.53 -24.06 -6.61
N ALA A 467 14.27 -23.65 -6.70
CA ALA A 467 13.35 -23.62 -5.57
C ALA A 467 12.88 -25.02 -5.15
N ASP A 468 12.46 -25.83 -6.12
CA ASP A 468 12.09 -27.23 -5.92
C ASP A 468 12.12 -28.00 -7.27
N ALA A 469 12.69 -29.20 -7.29
CA ALA A 469 12.84 -29.97 -8.54
C ALA A 469 11.48 -30.40 -9.14
N GLU A 470 10.47 -30.69 -8.30
CA GLU A 470 9.12 -30.99 -8.79
C GLU A 470 8.48 -29.72 -9.38
N TYR A 471 8.67 -28.59 -8.70
CA TYR A 471 8.13 -27.30 -9.12
C TYR A 471 8.65 -26.91 -10.51
N GLY A 472 9.98 -26.86 -10.69
CA GLY A 472 10.59 -26.53 -11.97
C GLY A 472 10.16 -27.46 -13.10
N LYS A 473 10.17 -28.77 -12.85
CA LYS A 473 9.76 -29.78 -13.84
C LYS A 473 8.30 -29.59 -14.31
N ARG A 474 7.38 -29.37 -13.38
CA ARG A 474 5.96 -29.18 -13.71
C ARG A 474 5.71 -27.90 -14.49
N VAL A 475 6.41 -26.81 -14.17
CA VAL A 475 6.33 -25.56 -14.95
C VAL A 475 6.87 -25.79 -16.36
N GLU A 476 8.03 -26.44 -16.49
CA GLU A 476 8.66 -26.73 -17.79
C GLU A 476 7.74 -27.55 -18.71
N GLU A 477 7.17 -28.64 -18.19
CA GLU A 477 6.25 -29.49 -18.94
C GLU A 477 5.01 -28.71 -19.40
N ALA A 478 4.44 -27.88 -18.53
CA ALA A 478 3.25 -27.07 -18.85
C ALA A 478 3.54 -25.95 -19.85
N VAL A 479 4.68 -25.26 -19.73
CA VAL A 479 5.11 -24.22 -20.69
C VAL A 479 5.35 -24.82 -22.06
N ARG A 480 6.01 -25.99 -22.13
CA ARG A 480 6.26 -26.70 -23.38
C ARG A 480 4.97 -27.07 -24.08
N ALA A 481 4.02 -27.67 -23.35
CA ALA A 481 2.72 -28.05 -23.90
C ALA A 481 1.98 -26.85 -24.53
N LEU A 482 1.95 -25.70 -23.84
CA LEU A 482 1.28 -24.49 -24.32
C LEU A 482 1.98 -23.79 -25.51
N ARG A 483 3.24 -24.12 -25.81
CA ARG A 483 3.98 -23.55 -26.96
C ARG A 483 3.98 -24.47 -28.18
N GLU A 484 3.62 -25.73 -28.00
CA GLU A 484 3.45 -26.71 -29.09
C GLU A 484 2.04 -26.68 -29.70
N ASP A 485 1.04 -26.23 -28.93
CA ASP A 485 -0.34 -25.93 -29.35
C ASP A 485 -0.45 -24.57 -30.10
#